data_AF-A0A0C3JNP3-F1
#
_entry.id   AF-A0A0C3JNP3-F1
#
_cell.length_a   1.000
_cell.length_b   1.000
_cell.length_c   1.000
_cell.angle_alpha   90.00
_cell.angle_beta   90.00
_cell.angle_gamma   90.00
#
_symmetry.space_group_name_H-M   'P 1'
#
loop_
_entity.id
_entity.type
_entity.pdbx_description
1 polymer ?
#
loop_
_entity_poly.entity_id
_entity_poly.type
_entity_poly.pdbx_seq_one_letter_code
_entity_poly.pdbx_strand_id
1 'polypeptide(L)'
;MKSNPSYPSSLFPAPAPASASAPAFVSAPIPTPIESEGGNGHSHSTGERGPVRSSVLELLSSAKPNLEAFHPHFVKMGITDGNALRDLLSWPVHVQERMLRVELGGAMSALQLYGLIAAMHQWKESH
;
A
#
# COMPACT_ATOMS: atom_id res chain seq x y z
N MET A 1 38.98 -13.54 44.66
CA MET A 1 38.80 -12.21 44.04
C MET A 1 38.52 -12.45 42.56
N LYS A 2 37.30 -12.13 42.09
CA LYS A 2 36.80 -12.47 40.75
C LYS A 2 36.77 -11.17 39.94
N SER A 3 37.57 -11.09 38.90
CA SER A 3 37.76 -9.89 38.07
C SER A 3 36.54 -9.60 37.20
N ASN A 4 36.16 -8.32 37.16
CA ASN A 4 35.04 -7.76 36.42
C ASN A 4 35.48 -7.42 34.97
N PRO A 5 34.76 -7.81 33.91
CA PRO A 5 35.09 -7.36 32.56
C PRO A 5 34.55 -5.95 32.29
N SER A 6 35.46 -5.01 32.03
CA SER A 6 35.17 -3.70 31.44
C SER A 6 34.71 -3.86 29.99
N TYR A 7 33.54 -3.34 29.65
CA TYR A 7 33.12 -3.13 28.28
C TYR A 7 33.47 -1.71 27.84
N PRO A 8 34.13 -1.50 26.69
CA PRO A 8 34.33 -0.16 26.14
C PRO A 8 33.03 0.36 25.52
N SER A 9 32.61 1.53 25.98
CA SER A 9 31.60 2.37 25.33
C SER A 9 32.12 2.85 23.97
N SER A 10 31.61 2.28 22.88
CA SER A 10 31.73 2.84 21.52
C SER A 10 30.33 3.26 21.08
N LEU A 11 29.96 4.53 21.20
CA LEU A 11 30.26 5.61 20.23
C LEU A 11 29.62 5.33 18.86
N PHE A 12 28.29 5.29 18.81
CA PHE A 12 27.57 5.41 17.54
C PHE A 12 27.35 6.90 17.22
N PRO A 13 27.81 7.40 16.06
CA PRO A 13 27.47 8.74 15.60
C PRO A 13 26.01 8.78 15.11
N ALA A 14 25.29 9.83 15.53
CA ALA A 14 23.93 10.12 15.07
C ALA A 14 23.92 10.50 13.57
N PRO A 15 22.95 10.03 12.77
CA PRO A 15 22.79 10.49 11.40
C PRO A 15 22.22 11.92 11.34
N ALA A 16 22.86 12.77 10.55
CA ALA A 16 22.44 14.14 10.27
C ALA A 16 21.12 14.21 9.48
N PRO A 17 20.30 15.27 9.65
CA PRO A 17 19.07 15.45 8.89
C PRO A 17 19.39 15.88 7.44
N ALA A 18 18.89 15.10 6.47
CA ALA A 18 18.93 15.47 5.07
C ALA A 18 17.92 16.60 4.80
N SER A 19 18.46 17.75 4.40
CA SER A 19 17.73 18.87 3.82
C SER A 19 17.32 18.52 2.39
N ALA A 20 16.04 18.60 2.05
CA ALA A 20 15.59 18.46 0.66
C ALA A 20 14.55 19.54 0.34
N SER A 21 14.95 20.41 -0.58
CA SER A 21 14.19 21.53 -1.13
C SER A 21 12.98 21.06 -1.94
N ALA A 22 11.90 21.82 -1.84
CA ALA A 22 10.71 21.70 -2.66
C ALA A 22 10.97 22.10 -4.13
N PRO A 23 10.26 21.49 -5.09
CA PRO A 23 9.95 22.14 -6.36
C PRO A 23 8.50 22.65 -6.38
N ALA A 24 8.36 23.94 -6.66
CA ALA A 24 7.13 24.60 -7.03
C ALA A 24 6.63 24.07 -8.38
N PHE A 25 5.37 23.64 -8.46
CA PHE A 25 4.72 23.36 -9.73
C PHE A 25 3.76 24.49 -10.10
N VAL A 26 4.01 25.01 -11.30
CA VAL A 26 3.34 26.13 -11.94
C VAL A 26 1.93 25.73 -12.39
N SER A 27 0.98 26.66 -12.30
CA SER A 27 -0.38 26.53 -12.78
C SER A 27 -0.45 26.33 -14.29
N ALA A 28 -1.30 25.40 -14.75
CA ALA A 28 -1.74 25.31 -16.13
C ALA A 28 -3.27 25.56 -16.21
N PRO A 29 -3.77 26.27 -17.23
CA PRO A 29 -5.20 26.53 -17.43
C PRO A 29 -5.94 25.29 -17.97
N ILE A 30 -7.15 25.07 -17.46
CA ILE A 30 -8.06 23.97 -17.83
C ILE A 30 -8.77 24.33 -19.16
N PRO A 31 -8.70 23.50 -20.21
CA PRO A 31 -9.58 23.62 -21.37
C PRO A 31 -10.96 23.01 -21.09
N THR A 32 -12.01 23.72 -21.48
CA THR A 32 -13.41 23.28 -21.47
C THR A 32 -13.67 22.16 -22.47
N PRO A 33 -14.51 21.16 -22.16
CA PRO A 33 -15.11 20.31 -23.16
C PRO A 33 -16.53 20.79 -23.54
N ILE A 34 -16.71 20.80 -24.85
CA ILE A 34 -17.86 21.13 -25.67
C ILE A 34 -19.00 20.11 -25.50
N GLU A 35 -20.23 20.62 -25.51
CA GLU A 35 -21.47 19.83 -25.62
C GLU A 35 -21.57 19.26 -27.05
N SER A 36 -21.80 17.96 -27.20
CA SER A 36 -22.25 17.36 -28.45
C SER A 36 -23.19 16.22 -28.16
N GLU A 37 -24.47 16.56 -28.31
CA GLU A 37 -25.62 15.67 -28.40
C GLU A 37 -25.52 14.76 -29.63
N GLY A 38 -26.04 13.53 -29.53
CA GLY A 38 -26.48 12.73 -30.68
C GLY A 38 -25.82 11.35 -30.81
N GLY A 39 -26.57 10.30 -30.50
CA GLY A 39 -26.14 8.94 -30.79
C GLY A 39 -27.01 7.83 -30.23
N ASN A 40 -28.25 7.73 -30.71
CA ASN A 40 -29.17 6.64 -30.44
C ASN A 40 -28.66 5.34 -31.11
N GLY A 41 -28.49 4.23 -30.36
CA GLY A 41 -28.06 2.97 -30.96
C GLY A 41 -27.97 1.77 -30.02
N HIS A 42 -29.00 0.92 -30.09
CA HIS A 42 -28.97 -0.54 -30.01
C HIS A 42 -28.50 -1.26 -28.72
N SER A 43 -29.48 -1.99 -28.18
CA SER A 43 -29.40 -2.97 -27.10
C SER A 43 -28.29 -4.00 -27.27
N HIS A 44 -27.40 -4.09 -26.28
CA HIS A 44 -26.64 -5.30 -25.98
C HIS A 44 -26.85 -5.63 -24.49
N SER A 45 -27.48 -6.78 -24.24
CA SER A 45 -27.54 -7.44 -22.94
C SER A 45 -26.13 -7.51 -22.36
N THR A 46 -25.84 -6.67 -21.38
CA THR A 46 -24.59 -6.74 -20.63
C THR A 46 -24.95 -7.34 -19.29
N GLY A 47 -24.75 -8.66 -19.18
CA GLY A 47 -24.82 -9.35 -17.89
C GLY A 47 -24.01 -8.58 -16.86
N GLU A 48 -24.58 -8.46 -15.67
CA GLU A 48 -24.07 -7.70 -14.54
C GLU A 48 -22.62 -8.09 -14.22
N ARG A 49 -21.65 -7.46 -14.89
CA ARG A 49 -20.32 -7.27 -14.32
C ARG A 49 -20.53 -6.25 -13.22
N GLY A 50 -20.79 -6.75 -12.00
CA GLY A 50 -20.66 -5.95 -10.80
C GLY A 50 -19.34 -5.18 -10.82
N PRO A 51 -19.26 -4.02 -10.14
CA PRO A 51 -18.07 -3.18 -10.15
C PRO A 51 -16.83 -4.05 -9.92
N VAL A 52 -15.92 -4.08 -10.90
CA VAL A 52 -14.70 -4.87 -10.84
C VAL A 52 -13.92 -4.35 -9.64
N ARG A 53 -14.01 -5.05 -8.50
CA ARG A 53 -13.32 -4.67 -7.28
C ARG A 53 -11.82 -4.76 -7.56
N SER A 54 -11.08 -3.71 -7.23
CA SER A 54 -9.63 -3.71 -7.36
C SER A 54 -9.03 -4.88 -6.58
N SER A 55 -8.03 -5.57 -7.12
CA SER A 55 -7.40 -6.73 -6.45
C SER A 55 -6.88 -6.39 -5.04
N VAL A 56 -6.47 -5.13 -4.83
CA VAL A 56 -6.07 -4.61 -3.52
C VAL A 56 -7.27 -4.53 -2.57
N LEU A 57 -8.44 -4.06 -3.04
CA LEU A 57 -9.68 -4.05 -2.24
C LEU A 57 -10.16 -5.46 -1.92
N GLU A 58 -10.05 -6.40 -2.86
CA GLU A 58 -10.39 -7.80 -2.60
C GLU A 58 -9.51 -8.41 -1.50
N LEU A 59 -8.20 -8.18 -1.56
CA LEU A 59 -7.26 -8.59 -0.51
C LEU A 59 -7.63 -7.97 0.84
N LEU A 60 -7.85 -6.65 0.89
CA LEU A 60 -8.16 -5.94 2.14
C LEU A 60 -9.51 -6.34 2.74
N SER A 61 -10.49 -6.66 1.89
CA SER A 61 -11.80 -7.17 2.30
C SER A 61 -11.70 -8.61 2.83
N SER A 62 -10.77 -9.43 2.30
CA SER A 62 -10.51 -10.79 2.78
C SER A 62 -9.76 -10.84 4.12
N ALA A 63 -9.04 -9.77 4.48
CA ALA A 63 -8.31 -9.68 5.75
C ALA A 63 -9.28 -9.63 6.93
N LYS A 64 -8.84 -10.17 8.08
CA LYS A 64 -9.60 -10.13 9.35
C LYS A 64 -8.80 -9.41 10.44
N PRO A 65 -9.31 -8.29 10.99
CA PRO A 65 -10.57 -7.60 10.64
C PRO A 65 -10.54 -7.01 9.22
N ASN A 66 -11.71 -6.68 8.64
CA ASN A 66 -11.79 -6.08 7.30
C ASN A 66 -10.97 -4.78 7.27
N LEU A 67 -10.07 -4.66 6.28
CA LEU A 67 -9.12 -3.57 6.14
C LEU A 67 -9.40 -2.67 4.92
N GLU A 68 -10.59 -2.72 4.32
CA GLU A 68 -10.94 -1.88 3.16
C GLU A 68 -10.77 -0.39 3.47
N ALA A 69 -10.97 0.02 4.74
CA ALA A 69 -10.72 1.39 5.21
C ALA A 69 -9.26 1.85 5.05
N PHE A 70 -8.31 0.91 4.91
CA PHE A 70 -6.89 1.20 4.73
C PHE A 70 -6.46 1.25 3.26
N HIS A 71 -7.37 0.98 2.31
CA HIS A 71 -7.11 1.17 0.88
C HIS A 71 -6.41 2.49 0.51
N PRO A 72 -6.79 3.68 1.04
CA PRO A 72 -6.06 4.91 0.73
C PRO A 72 -4.58 4.90 1.16
N HIS A 73 -4.20 4.12 2.17
CA HIS A 73 -2.79 3.95 2.53
C HIS A 73 -2.03 3.13 1.47
N PHE A 74 -2.66 2.10 0.91
CA PHE A 74 -2.09 1.34 -0.19
C PHE A 74 -1.90 2.18 -1.44
N VAL A 75 -2.89 3.02 -1.77
CA VAL A 75 -2.78 4.00 -2.86
C VAL A 75 -1.61 4.97 -2.62
N LYS A 76 -1.42 5.46 -1.38
CA LYS A 76 -0.28 6.33 -1.03
C LYS A 76 1.08 5.64 -1.15
N MET A 77 1.14 4.33 -0.88
CA MET A 77 2.34 3.51 -1.10
C MET A 77 2.57 3.17 -2.58
N GLY A 78 1.69 3.58 -3.49
CA GLY A 78 1.76 3.23 -4.92
C GLY A 78 1.22 1.83 -5.25
N ILE A 79 0.53 1.18 -4.31
CA ILE A 79 -0.09 -0.14 -4.50
C ILE A 79 -1.55 0.07 -4.88
N THR A 80 -1.79 0.38 -6.14
CA THR A 80 -3.14 0.67 -6.68
C THR A 80 -3.76 -0.52 -7.40
N ASP A 81 -2.93 -1.45 -7.88
CA ASP A 81 -3.33 -2.51 -8.80
C ASP A 81 -2.75 -3.87 -8.40
N GLY A 82 -3.31 -4.94 -8.98
CA GLY A 82 -2.83 -6.30 -8.74
C GLY A 82 -1.35 -6.52 -9.10
N ASN A 83 -0.80 -5.78 -10.06
CA ASN A 83 0.63 -5.91 -10.41
C ASN A 83 1.56 -5.35 -9.33
N ALA A 84 1.22 -4.19 -8.76
CA ALA A 84 1.95 -3.61 -7.63
C ALA A 84 1.82 -4.50 -6.38
N LEU A 85 0.64 -5.10 -6.19
CA LEU A 85 0.42 -6.06 -5.12
C LEU A 85 1.27 -7.33 -5.31
N ARG A 86 1.37 -7.85 -6.53
CA ARG A 86 2.25 -9.00 -6.84
C ARG A 86 3.72 -8.65 -6.66
N ASP A 87 4.14 -7.44 -7.01
CA ASP A 87 5.51 -6.97 -6.75
C ASP A 87 5.80 -7.00 -5.24
N LEU A 88 4.89 -6.45 -4.42
CA LEU A 88 4.99 -6.52 -2.97
C LEU A 88 5.08 -7.98 -2.47
N LEU A 89 4.24 -8.88 -2.99
CA LEU A 89 4.20 -10.29 -2.60
C LEU A 89 5.41 -11.10 -3.09
N SER A 90 6.14 -10.59 -4.07
CA SER A 90 7.38 -11.18 -4.58
C SER A 90 8.54 -11.02 -3.60
N TRP A 91 8.49 -9.98 -2.76
CA TRP A 91 9.53 -9.72 -1.77
C TRP A 91 9.55 -10.81 -0.69
N PRO A 92 10.68 -11.03 -0.01
CA PRO A 92 10.73 -11.96 1.12
C PRO A 92 9.77 -11.54 2.24
N VAL A 93 9.15 -12.50 2.93
CA VAL A 93 8.14 -12.24 4.00
C VAL A 93 8.65 -11.24 5.03
N HIS A 94 9.87 -11.41 5.54
CA HIS A 94 10.46 -10.50 6.52
C HIS A 94 10.64 -9.06 5.99
N VAL A 95 10.78 -8.86 4.68
CA VAL A 95 10.84 -7.55 4.03
C VAL A 95 9.44 -6.96 3.91
N GLN A 96 8.44 -7.76 3.51
CA GLN A 96 7.04 -7.35 3.46
C GLN A 96 6.56 -6.88 4.84
N GLU A 97 6.76 -7.71 5.87
CA GLU A 97 6.37 -7.38 7.24
C GLU A 97 7.05 -6.12 7.75
N ARG A 98 8.36 -5.95 7.47
CA ARG A 98 9.10 -4.75 7.86
C ARG A 98 8.53 -3.52 7.15
N MET A 99 8.31 -3.58 5.85
CA MET A 99 7.81 -2.44 5.09
C MET A 99 6.40 -2.05 5.54
N LEU A 100 5.50 -3.03 5.66
CA LEU A 100 4.14 -2.78 6.16
C LEU A 100 4.15 -2.26 7.60
N ARG A 101 5.06 -2.72 8.46
CA ARG A 101 5.20 -2.18 9.82
C ARG A 101 5.72 -0.73 9.82
N VAL A 102 6.58 -0.36 8.90
CA VAL A 102 7.09 1.02 8.78
C VAL A 102 6.00 1.95 8.23
N GLU A 103 5.36 1.56 7.14
CA GLU A 103 4.38 2.40 6.44
C GLU A 103 3.00 2.42 7.13
N LEU A 104 2.54 1.27 7.63
CA LEU A 104 1.23 1.11 8.24
C LEU A 104 1.27 0.99 9.77
N GLY A 105 2.44 0.81 10.40
CA GLY A 105 2.51 0.60 11.86
C GLY A 105 2.08 1.81 12.69
N GLY A 106 2.05 3.00 12.10
CA GLY A 106 1.45 4.19 12.73
C GLY A 106 -0.07 4.29 12.55
N ALA A 107 -0.64 3.57 11.58
CA ALA A 107 -2.06 3.65 11.21
C ALA A 107 -2.87 2.40 11.61
N MET A 108 -2.23 1.22 11.68
CA MET A 108 -2.82 -0.07 12.00
C MET A 108 -2.35 -0.58 13.35
N SER A 109 -3.24 -1.27 14.08
CA SER A 109 -2.84 -2.05 15.24
C SER A 109 -2.03 -3.29 14.82
N ALA A 110 -1.25 -3.85 15.75
CA ALA A 110 -0.51 -5.08 15.51
C ALA A 110 -1.41 -6.25 15.06
N LEU A 111 -2.65 -6.30 15.55
CA LEU A 111 -3.64 -7.32 15.17
C LEU A 111 -4.09 -7.14 13.70
N GLN A 112 -4.34 -5.90 13.29
CA GLN A 112 -4.73 -5.57 11.91
C GLN A 112 -3.59 -5.87 10.93
N LEU A 113 -2.36 -5.49 11.31
CA LEU A 113 -1.16 -5.79 10.54
C LEU A 113 -0.96 -7.29 10.38
N TYR A 114 -1.15 -8.07 11.45
CA TYR A 114 -1.06 -9.53 11.38
C TYR A 114 -2.14 -10.14 10.47
N GLY A 115 -3.38 -9.65 10.58
CA GLY A 115 -4.48 -10.07 9.71
C GLY A 115 -4.22 -9.77 8.23
N LEU A 116 -3.58 -8.63 7.93
CA LEU A 116 -3.15 -8.26 6.58
C LEU A 116 -2.09 -9.20 6.04
N ILE A 117 -1.04 -9.48 6.83
CA ILE A 117 0.06 -10.38 6.43
C ILE A 117 -0.49 -11.78 6.14
N ALA A 118 -1.40 -12.27 6.99
CA ALA A 118 -2.06 -13.55 6.77
C ALA A 118 -2.90 -13.56 5.47
N ALA A 119 -3.66 -12.49 5.20
CA ALA A 119 -4.42 -12.37 3.95
C ALA A 119 -3.51 -12.34 2.72
N MET A 120 -2.38 -11.63 2.80
CA MET A 120 -1.37 -11.56 1.74
C MET A 120 -0.78 -12.93 1.42
N HIS A 121 -0.48 -13.73 2.45
CA HIS A 121 0.00 -15.11 2.27
C HIS A 121 -1.04 -15.99 1.58
N GLN A 122 -2.29 -15.96 2.04
CA GLN A 122 -3.38 -16.74 1.45
C GLN A 122 -3.67 -16.34 -0.01
N TRP A 123 -3.59 -15.04 -0.31
CA TRP A 123 -3.80 -14.54 -1.66
C TRP A 123 -2.68 -15.00 -2.61
N LYS A 124 -1.43 -15.02 -2.13
CA LYS A 124 -0.27 -15.56 -2.86
C LYS A 124 -0.36 -17.06 -3.12
N GLU A 125 -0.97 -17.83 -2.23
CA GLU A 125 -1.17 -19.28 -2.46
C GLU A 125 -2.26 -19.56 -3.49
N SER A 126 -3.17 -18.60 -3.72
CA SER A 126 -4.30 -18.74 -4.62
C SER A 126 -4.04 -18.27 -6.06
N HIS A 127 -2.88 -17.63 -6.34
CA HIS A 127 -2.53 -17.01 -7.63
C HIS A 127 -1.06 -17.24 -8.02
#